data_AF-A0A0D2H631-F1
#
_entry.id   AF-A0A0D2H631-F1
#
_cell.length_a   1.000
_cell.length_b   1.000
_cell.length_c   1.000
_cell.angle_alpha   90.00
_cell.angle_beta   90.00
_cell.angle_gamma   90.00
#
_symmetry.space_group_name_H-M   'P 1'
#
loop_
_entity.id
_entity.type
_entity.pdbx_description
1 polymer ?
#
loop_
_entity_poly.entity_id
_entity_poly.type
_entity_poly.pdbx_seq_one_letter_code
_entity_poly.pdbx_strand_id
1 'polypeptide(L)'
;MNVESDTTAPAMNNGGVGQYPEEDEEIAAYDKIKHLPYLRACLDESLRLLPPSTFGLSRRTPPEGAPVAGDFFAGNTSVSMSSYVAHRVKTIFPDPEQYKPERWLGQAGKELQPYFIALSAGARG
;
A
#
# COMPACT_ATOMS: atom_id res chain seq x y z
N MET A 1 -55.19 -36.87 -8.44
CA MET A 1 -54.75 -37.98 -9.30
C MET A 1 -54.23 -37.34 -10.59
N ASN A 2 -52.95 -37.31 -10.97
CA ASN A 2 -51.62 -37.65 -10.44
C ASN A 2 -50.70 -36.72 -11.29
N VAL A 3 -49.79 -35.93 -10.74
CA VAL A 3 -48.44 -36.27 -10.22
C VAL A 3 -47.46 -36.68 -11.34
N GLU A 4 -46.36 -35.91 -11.39
CA GLU A 4 -45.00 -36.22 -11.91
C GLU A 4 -44.78 -36.24 -13.43
N SER A 5 -43.61 -35.91 -13.99
CA SER A 5 -42.32 -35.40 -13.51
C SER A 5 -41.38 -35.23 -14.72
N ASP A 6 -40.38 -34.35 -14.58
CA ASP A 6 -39.01 -34.50 -15.11
C ASP A 6 -38.79 -34.52 -16.64
N THR A 7 -37.69 -34.07 -17.24
CA THR A 7 -36.40 -33.52 -16.79
C THR A 7 -35.87 -32.79 -18.03
N THR A 8 -35.22 -31.63 -17.90
CA THR A 8 -33.88 -31.35 -18.47
C THR A 8 -33.50 -29.91 -18.08
N ALA A 9 -32.73 -29.78 -17.00
CA ALA A 9 -31.73 -28.72 -16.86
C ALA A 9 -30.38 -29.31 -17.31
N PRO A 10 -29.45 -28.54 -17.89
CA PRO A 10 -28.62 -27.58 -17.15
C PRO A 10 -28.41 -26.24 -17.93
N ALA A 11 -27.91 -25.14 -17.39
CA ALA A 11 -26.91 -24.99 -16.34
C ALA A 11 -27.18 -23.75 -15.48
N MET A 12 -26.91 -23.95 -14.19
CA MET A 12 -26.65 -22.92 -13.20
C MET A 12 -25.47 -22.07 -13.67
N ASN A 13 -25.64 -20.75 -13.81
CA ASN A 13 -24.51 -19.84 -13.67
C ASN A 13 -24.67 -19.11 -12.34
N ASN A 14 -23.67 -19.31 -11.49
CA ASN A 14 -23.67 -19.05 -10.07
C ASN A 14 -23.92 -17.57 -9.75
N GLY A 15 -24.70 -17.35 -8.70
CA GLY A 15 -24.94 -16.02 -8.16
C GLY A 15 -23.69 -15.32 -7.67
N GLY A 16 -23.82 -13.99 -7.56
CA GLY A 16 -22.95 -13.15 -6.75
C GLY A 16 -21.86 -12.41 -7.52
N VAL A 17 -22.24 -11.42 -8.34
CA VAL A 17 -21.34 -10.31 -8.68
C VAL A 17 -22.19 -9.06 -8.83
N GLY A 18 -21.79 -8.00 -8.10
CA GLY A 18 -22.62 -6.86 -7.73
C GLY A 18 -23.25 -6.10 -8.91
N GLN A 19 -24.42 -5.50 -8.62
CA GLN A 19 -25.07 -4.52 -9.50
C GLN A 19 -24.08 -3.42 -9.88
N TYR A 20 -23.89 -3.22 -11.18
CA TYR A 20 -23.25 -2.03 -11.72
C TYR A 20 -24.24 -0.85 -11.64
N PRO A 21 -23.76 0.38 -11.37
CA PRO A 21 -24.61 1.55 -11.27
C PRO A 21 -25.41 1.78 -12.56
N GLU A 22 -26.67 2.18 -12.41
CA GLU A 22 -27.61 2.47 -13.50
C GLU A 22 -27.17 3.70 -14.33
N GLU A 23 -27.60 3.68 -15.59
CA GLU A 23 -27.19 4.55 -16.70
C GLU A 23 -27.59 6.03 -16.50
N ASP A 24 -26.83 6.79 -15.69
CA ASP A 24 -26.75 8.26 -15.78
C ASP A 24 -25.50 8.85 -15.08
N GLU A 25 -24.50 8.02 -14.75
CA GLU A 25 -23.15 8.50 -14.41
C GLU A 25 -22.28 8.46 -15.66
N GLU A 26 -21.96 9.64 -16.21
CA GLU A 26 -21.00 9.78 -17.31
C GLU A 26 -19.62 9.28 -16.87
N ILE A 27 -19.31 8.02 -17.15
CA ILE A 27 -18.03 7.40 -16.80
C ILE A 27 -16.91 8.17 -17.52
N ALA A 28 -16.02 8.79 -16.74
CA ALA A 28 -14.89 9.52 -17.28
C ALA A 28 -14.01 8.61 -18.17
N ALA A 29 -13.72 9.07 -19.38
CA ALA A 29 -12.89 8.33 -20.33
C ALA A 29 -11.51 7.98 -19.74
N TYR A 30 -11.06 6.74 -19.93
CA TYR A 30 -9.80 6.21 -19.34
C TYR A 30 -8.60 7.13 -19.57
N ASP A 31 -8.45 7.70 -20.77
CA ASP A 31 -7.34 8.60 -21.10
C ASP A 31 -7.29 9.88 -20.27
N LYS A 32 -8.43 10.33 -19.72
CA LYS A 32 -8.51 11.48 -18.84
C LYS A 32 -8.11 11.16 -17.40
N ILE A 33 -8.24 9.90 -16.98
CA ILE A 33 -8.08 9.46 -15.58
C ILE A 33 -6.84 8.58 -15.33
N LYS A 34 -6.16 8.12 -16.39
CA LYS A 34 -4.95 7.28 -16.25
C LYS A 34 -3.75 8.00 -15.61
N HIS A 35 -3.75 9.34 -15.61
CA HIS A 35 -2.69 10.15 -15.04
C HIS A 35 -3.25 11.21 -14.09
N LEU A 36 -3.34 10.86 -12.81
CA LEU A 36 -3.84 11.73 -11.76
C LEU A 36 -2.76 11.93 -10.68
N PRO A 37 -1.78 12.84 -10.90
CA PRO A 37 -0.66 13.02 -9.98
C PRO A 37 -1.09 13.38 -8.57
N TYR A 38 -2.15 14.17 -8.43
CA TYR A 38 -2.66 14.57 -7.13
C TYR A 38 -3.35 13.41 -6.40
N LEU A 39 -4.08 12.56 -7.12
CA LEU A 39 -4.65 11.34 -6.54
C LEU A 39 -3.54 10.42 -6.04
N ARG A 40 -2.49 10.25 -6.84
CA ARG A 40 -1.32 9.47 -6.44
C ARG A 40 -0.66 10.05 -5.17
N ALA A 41 -0.51 11.37 -5.12
CA ALA A 41 0.01 12.07 -3.95
C ALA A 41 -0.84 11.87 -2.68
N CYS A 42 -2.18 11.87 -2.81
CA CYS A 42 -3.08 11.56 -1.71
C CYS A 42 -2.90 10.12 -1.21
N LEU A 43 -2.73 9.15 -2.11
CA LEU A 43 -2.48 7.75 -1.76
C LEU A 43 -1.16 7.60 -1.00
N ASP A 44 -0.08 8.18 -1.54
CA ASP A 44 1.23 8.10 -0.92
C ASP A 44 1.25 8.79 0.47
N GLU A 45 0.58 9.94 0.63
CA GLU A 45 0.48 10.61 1.93
C GLU A 45 -0.38 9.85 2.94
N SER A 46 -1.48 9.24 2.49
CA SER A 46 -2.32 8.39 3.33
C SER A 46 -1.53 7.20 3.87
N LEU A 47 -0.80 6.50 2.99
CA LEU A 47 0.05 5.37 3.35
C LEU A 47 1.25 5.77 4.19
N ARG A 48 1.74 7.01 4.05
CA ARG A 48 2.82 7.53 4.90
C ARG A 48 2.34 7.68 6.36
N LEU A 49 1.20 8.33 6.56
CA LEU A 49 0.64 8.61 7.89
C LEU A 49 0.09 7.37 8.57
N LEU A 50 -0.61 6.54 7.79
CA LEU A 50 -1.30 5.32 8.22
C LEU A 50 -0.81 4.13 7.36
N PRO A 51 0.43 3.66 7.57
CA PRO A 51 0.96 2.52 6.82
C PRO A 51 0.18 1.24 7.19
N PRO A 52 -0.08 0.35 6.22
CA PRO A 52 -0.85 -0.87 6.44
C PRO A 52 -0.17 -1.85 7.39
N SER A 53 1.17 -1.83 7.45
CA SER A 53 1.95 -2.51 8.49
C SER A 53 2.70 -1.48 9.31
N THR A 54 2.38 -1.36 10.59
CA THR A 54 3.11 -0.51 11.55
C THR A 54 4.31 -1.23 12.15
N PHE A 55 4.29 -2.57 12.17
CA PHE A 55 5.40 -3.41 12.60
C PHE A 55 6.42 -3.60 11.48
N GLY A 56 7.69 -3.62 11.86
CA GLY A 56 8.78 -3.81 10.91
C GLY A 56 8.89 -5.25 10.43
N LEU A 57 9.20 -5.42 9.15
CA LEU A 57 9.55 -6.73 8.60
C LEU A 57 10.91 -7.16 9.17
N SER A 58 10.90 -8.06 10.14
CA SER A 58 12.11 -8.54 10.80
C SER A 58 13.12 -9.12 9.82
N ARG A 59 14.39 -8.88 10.11
CA ARG A 59 15.57 -9.50 9.50
C ARG A 59 16.42 -10.09 10.61
N ARG A 60 17.14 -11.17 10.32
CA ARG A 60 18.08 -11.79 11.27
C ARG A 60 19.50 -11.43 10.83
N THR A 61 20.33 -10.98 11.78
CA THR A 61 21.77 -10.77 11.53
C THR A 61 22.44 -12.11 11.22
N PRO A 62 23.51 -12.11 10.41
CA PRO A 62 24.27 -13.33 10.17
C PRO A 62 24.98 -13.81 11.45
N PRO A 63 25.49 -15.05 11.53
CA PRO A 63 26.10 -15.60 12.73
C PRO A 63 27.24 -14.75 13.32
N GLU A 64 27.99 -14.06 12.48
CA GLU A 64 29.08 -13.16 12.84
C GLU A 64 28.61 -11.79 13.40
N GLY A 65 27.32 -11.49 13.34
CA GLY A 65 26.77 -10.17 13.65
C GLY A 65 26.85 -9.20 12.48
N ALA A 66 26.32 -8.00 12.64
CA ALA A 66 26.36 -6.98 11.59
C ALA A 66 26.29 -5.56 12.15
N PRO A 67 26.98 -4.59 11.52
CA PRO A 67 26.74 -3.18 11.78
C PRO A 67 25.38 -2.76 11.17
N VAL A 68 24.53 -2.11 11.97
CA VAL A 68 23.25 -1.54 11.54
C VAL A 68 23.11 -0.16 12.18
N ALA A 69 22.84 0.86 11.36
CA ALA A 69 22.63 2.25 11.81
C ALA A 69 23.76 2.84 12.69
N GLY A 70 25.00 2.36 12.52
CA GLY A 70 26.17 2.83 13.29
C GLY A 70 26.49 1.99 14.53
N ASP A 71 25.58 1.08 14.92
CA ASP A 71 25.78 0.17 16.05
C ASP A 71 26.05 -1.26 15.58
N PHE A 72 26.76 -2.06 16.39
CA PHE A 72 27.02 -3.46 16.09
C PHE A 72 26.02 -4.38 16.80
N PHE A 73 25.31 -5.19 16.02
CA PHE A 73 24.36 -6.19 16.53
C PHE A 73 24.99 -7.58 16.51
N ALA A 74 24.84 -8.30 17.62
CA ALA A 74 25.32 -9.67 17.74
C ALA A 74 24.69 -10.61 16.71
N GLY A 75 25.33 -11.74 16.48
CA GLY A 75 24.86 -12.73 15.52
C GLY A 75 23.48 -13.31 15.87
N ASN A 76 22.75 -13.74 14.84
CA ASN A 76 21.44 -14.35 14.96
C ASN A 76 20.37 -13.49 15.69
N THR A 77 20.57 -12.17 15.73
CA THR A 77 19.67 -11.20 16.38
C THR A 77 18.58 -10.77 15.41
N SER A 78 17.34 -10.70 15.88
CA SER A 78 16.21 -10.18 15.09
C SER A 78 16.17 -8.66 15.17
N VAL A 79 16.24 -7.99 14.03
CA VAL A 79 16.21 -6.54 13.88
C VAL A 79 15.03 -6.15 12.99
N SER A 80 14.28 -5.13 13.36
CA SER A 80 13.16 -4.62 12.57
C SER A 80 13.06 -3.10 12.69
N MET A 81 12.39 -2.46 11.72
CA MET A 81 12.17 -1.03 11.70
C MET A 81 10.69 -0.75 11.44
N SER A 82 10.07 0.11 12.27
CA SER A 82 8.71 0.54 12.05
C SER A 82 8.64 1.61 10.95
N SER A 83 7.90 1.32 9.87
CA SER A 83 7.59 2.30 8.81
C SER A 83 6.84 3.51 9.39
N TYR A 84 5.94 3.28 10.35
CA TYR A 84 5.19 4.34 11.04
C TYR A 84 6.10 5.35 11.74
N VAL A 85 7.16 4.86 12.40
CA VAL A 85 8.16 5.71 13.08
C VAL A 85 9.09 6.37 12.07
N ALA A 86 9.59 5.62 11.07
CA ALA A 86 10.48 6.14 10.04
C ALA A 86 9.85 7.30 9.24
N HIS A 87 8.56 7.19 8.92
CA HIS A 87 7.81 8.24 8.24
C HIS A 87 7.54 9.51 9.08
N ARG A 88 7.93 9.52 10.36
CA ARG A 88 7.79 10.65 11.29
C ARG A 88 9.11 11.33 11.62
N VAL A 89 10.19 10.93 10.98
CA VAL A 89 11.49 11.59 11.11
C VAL A 89 11.41 12.98 10.49
N LYS A 90 11.42 14.02 11.33
CA LYS A 90 11.20 15.43 10.94
C LYS A 90 12.23 15.97 9.94
N THR A 91 13.43 15.42 9.92
CA THR A 91 14.49 15.81 8.98
C THR A 91 14.20 15.33 7.56
N ILE A 92 13.37 14.29 7.40
CA ILE A 92 12.94 13.74 6.11
C ILE A 92 11.53 14.24 5.77
N PHE A 93 10.61 14.22 6.74
CA PHE A 93 9.23 14.64 6.60
C PHE A 93 8.92 15.84 7.52
N PRO A 94 9.06 17.08 7.03
CA PRO A 94 8.61 18.26 7.76
C PRO A 94 7.10 18.19 8.03
N ASP A 95 6.71 18.65 9.22
CA ASP A 95 5.34 18.54 9.76
C ASP A 95 4.78 17.10 9.63
N PRO A 96 5.44 16.09 10.25
CA PRO A 96 5.18 14.69 9.93
C PRO A 96 3.78 14.20 10.30
N GLU A 97 3.10 14.86 11.23
CA GLU A 97 1.73 14.51 11.64
C GLU A 97 0.66 15.18 10.76
N GLN A 98 1.03 16.13 9.89
CA GLN A 98 0.09 16.80 9.00
C GLN A 98 -0.08 16.01 7.70
N TYR A 99 -1.34 15.84 7.28
CA TYR A 99 -1.70 15.32 5.98
C TYR A 99 -1.45 16.40 4.90
N LYS A 100 -0.37 16.25 4.13
CA LYS A 100 0.05 17.20 3.09
C LYS A 100 0.41 16.47 1.79
N PRO A 101 -0.56 16.11 0.92
CA PRO A 101 -0.30 15.45 -0.37
C PRO A 101 0.71 16.19 -1.24
N GLU A 102 0.77 17.52 -1.13
CA GLU A 102 1.64 18.39 -1.94
C GLU A 102 3.12 18.03 -1.82
N ARG A 103 3.53 17.37 -0.72
CA ARG A 103 4.92 16.90 -0.54
C ARG A 103 5.36 15.89 -1.60
N TRP A 104 4.42 15.15 -2.18
CA TRP A 104 4.69 14.12 -3.18
C TRP A 104 4.70 14.65 -4.62
N LEU A 105 4.49 15.96 -4.81
CA LEU A 105 4.45 16.59 -6.13
C LEU A 105 5.82 17.15 -6.53
N GLY A 106 6.03 17.24 -7.85
CA GLY A 106 7.20 17.88 -8.43
C GLY A 106 8.52 17.19 -8.09
N GLN A 107 9.58 18.00 -7.94
CA GLN A 107 10.92 17.49 -7.65
C GLN A 107 11.07 17.02 -6.19
N ALA A 108 10.45 17.72 -5.25
CA ALA A 108 10.46 17.36 -3.83
C ALA A 108 9.88 15.94 -3.60
N GLY A 109 8.77 15.62 -4.26
CA GLY A 109 8.19 14.27 -4.16
C GLY A 109 9.12 13.17 -4.67
N LYS A 110 9.84 13.41 -5.77
CA LYS A 110 10.82 12.46 -6.31
C LYS A 110 11.97 12.21 -5.34
N GLU A 111 12.40 13.24 -4.61
CA GLU A 111 13.46 13.15 -3.60
C GLU A 111 12.98 12.43 -2.33
N LEU A 112 11.68 12.49 -2.01
CA LEU A 112 11.08 11.75 -0.91
C LEU A 112 10.82 10.28 -1.23
N GLN A 113 10.70 9.92 -2.51
CA GLN A 113 10.34 8.56 -2.95
C GLN A 113 11.20 7.44 -2.33
N PRO A 114 12.54 7.57 -2.18
CA PRO A 114 13.37 6.53 -1.56
C PRO A 114 13.09 6.30 -0.07
N TYR A 115 12.49 7.27 0.61
CA TYR A 115 12.15 7.19 2.03
C TYR A 115 10.73 6.69 2.28
N PHE A 116 9.94 6.53 1.22
CA PHE A 116 8.60 5.96 1.29
C PHE A 116 8.68 4.44 1.37
N ILE A 117 8.45 3.90 2.57
CA ILE A 117 8.59 2.48 2.88
C ILE A 117 7.30 1.85 3.43
N ALA A 118 6.15 2.43 3.09
CA ALA A 118 4.84 1.96 3.55
C ALA A 118 4.57 0.50 3.17
N LEU A 119 5.12 0.05 2.04
CA LEU A 119 5.01 -1.31 1.52
C LEU A 119 6.34 -2.08 1.54
N SER A 120 7.26 -1.69 2.44
CA SER A 120 8.67 -2.13 2.44
C SER A 120 9.51 -1.52 1.31
N ALA A 121 10.78 -1.94 1.23
CA ALA A 121 11.76 -1.52 0.25
C ALA A 121 12.80 -2.63 0.03
N GLY A 122 13.48 -2.58 -1.11
CA GLY A 122 14.49 -3.56 -1.52
C GLY A 122 13.88 -4.81 -2.17
N ALA A 123 14.65 -5.90 -2.26
CA ALA A 123 14.27 -7.11 -3.01
C ALA A 123 13.03 -7.88 -2.49
N ARG A 124 12.39 -7.41 -1.42
CA ARG A 124 11.20 -8.02 -0.81
C ARG A 124 10.05 -7.03 -0.63
N GLY A 125 10.14 -5.85 -1.24
CA GLY A 125 9.10 -4.83 -1.30
C GLY A 125 8.69 -4.52 -2.73
#